data_AF-A0A0N9NGF9-F1
#
_entry.id   AF-A0A0N9NGF9-F1
#
_cell.length_a   1.000
_cell.length_b   1.000
_cell.length_c   1.000
_cell.angle_alpha   90.00
_cell.angle_beta   90.00
_cell.angle_gamma   90.00
#
_symmetry.space_group_name_H-M   'P 1'
#
loop_
_entity.id
_entity.type
_entity.pdbx_description
1 polymer ?
#
loop_
_entity_poly.entity_id
_entity_poly.type
_entity_poly.pdbx_seq_one_letter_code
_entity_poly.pdbx_strand_id
1 'polypeptide(L)'
;MPVNIPRDLPARAILEDEGIFVMSDDRARSQDIRPMRIAILNLMPTKEATETQLLRVLGSTPLQVEVTLLHMASHASRNTPPEHLEEFYTTFEEVADQYFDGLIVTGAPIERLQFEDVDYWPEMETILDWSRDHVYSTMHICWGAQAGLYHHYGVPKYELPEKLSGIFEHRVLQPHSALLRGLDDTLTVPQSRHTDVHAEDIEATGAVDVLVVGDDAGVLLAATPDLRQVFITGHPEYDRDTLDREYKRDTEAGMNPQLPAHYYPNDDPSQAPKVTWRSYGVMVYANWLNHCVYQQVPFEQTLLKKD
;
A
#
# COMPACT_ATOMS: atom_id res chain seq x y z
N MET A 1 8.94 -11.31 -13.82
CA MET A 1 9.18 -12.76 -14.05
C MET A 1 10.69 -13.01 -14.09
N PRO A 2 11.20 -14.10 -13.51
CA PRO A 2 12.64 -14.32 -13.43
C PRO A 2 13.21 -14.75 -14.79
N VAL A 3 14.47 -14.42 -15.04
CA VAL A 3 15.19 -14.89 -16.24
C VAL A 3 15.74 -16.28 -15.96
N ASN A 4 15.54 -17.20 -16.90
CA ASN A 4 16.22 -18.50 -16.88
C ASN A 4 17.56 -18.36 -17.63
N ILE A 5 18.67 -18.56 -16.90
CA ILE A 5 20.02 -18.49 -17.46
C ILE A 5 20.82 -19.74 -17.07
N PRO A 6 21.79 -20.16 -17.90
CA PRO A 6 22.67 -21.28 -17.58
C PRO A 6 23.28 -21.17 -16.18
N ARG A 7 23.36 -22.29 -15.47
CA ARG A 7 23.84 -22.35 -14.08
C ARG A 7 25.19 -21.66 -13.90
N ASP A 8 26.11 -21.87 -14.84
CA ASP A 8 27.50 -21.41 -14.76
C ASP A 8 27.73 -20.04 -15.43
N LEU A 9 26.66 -19.32 -15.81
CA LEU A 9 26.82 -17.98 -16.38
C LEU A 9 27.32 -17.02 -15.29
N PRO A 10 28.47 -16.34 -15.45
CA PRO A 10 29.02 -15.45 -14.41
C PRO A 10 28.08 -14.34 -13.95
N ALA A 11 27.17 -13.90 -14.84
CA ALA A 11 26.13 -12.92 -14.52
C ALA A 11 25.21 -13.39 -13.38
N ARG A 12 25.07 -14.70 -13.13
CA ARG A 12 24.24 -15.22 -12.03
C ARG A 12 24.65 -14.65 -10.68
N ALA A 13 25.94 -14.71 -10.35
CA ALA A 13 26.43 -14.23 -9.06
C ALA A 13 26.25 -12.71 -8.91
N ILE A 14 26.45 -11.95 -10.00
CA ILE A 14 26.25 -10.49 -10.01
C ILE A 14 24.77 -10.15 -9.78
N LEU A 15 23.87 -10.82 -10.52
CA LEU A 15 22.43 -10.62 -10.39
C LEU A 15 21.94 -11.02 -9.00
N GLU A 16 22.41 -12.15 -8.44
CA GLU A 16 22.05 -12.60 -7.09
C GLU A 16 22.53 -11.62 -6.01
N ASP A 17 23.72 -11.00 -6.17
CA ASP A 17 24.24 -9.94 -5.28
C ASP A 17 23.41 -8.65 -5.36
N GLU A 18 22.89 -8.31 -6.54
CA GLU A 18 21.89 -7.24 -6.75
C GLU A 18 20.46 -7.66 -6.29
N GLY A 19 20.35 -8.83 -5.64
CA GLY A 19 19.11 -9.43 -5.14
C GLY A 19 18.18 -9.95 -6.24
N ILE A 20 18.60 -9.93 -7.51
CA ILE A 20 17.80 -10.33 -8.67
C ILE A 20 17.67 -11.84 -8.67
N PHE A 21 16.43 -12.31 -8.52
CA PHE A 21 16.15 -13.73 -8.48
C PHE A 21 16.38 -14.37 -9.85
N VAL A 22 17.34 -15.29 -9.91
CA VAL A 22 17.70 -16.05 -11.12
C VAL A 22 17.22 -17.50 -10.97
N MET A 23 16.33 -17.93 -11.86
CA MET A 23 15.86 -19.33 -11.84
C MET A 23 16.94 -20.28 -12.37
N SER A 24 16.99 -21.48 -11.79
CA SER A 24 17.68 -22.63 -12.39
C SER A 24 16.71 -23.40 -13.31
N ASP A 25 17.26 -24.10 -14.31
CA ASP A 25 16.48 -24.92 -15.26
C ASP A 25 15.54 -25.91 -14.55
N ASP A 26 15.96 -26.46 -13.41
CA ASP A 26 15.16 -27.43 -12.65
C ASP A 26 13.94 -26.79 -11.98
N ARG A 27 14.08 -25.58 -11.42
CA ARG A 27 12.97 -24.85 -10.77
C ARG A 27 11.98 -24.29 -11.79
N ALA A 28 12.45 -23.91 -12.98
CA ALA A 28 11.59 -23.45 -14.06
C ALA A 28 10.64 -24.55 -14.58
N ARG A 29 11.02 -25.82 -14.47
CA ARG A 29 10.22 -26.97 -14.92
C ARG A 29 9.16 -27.44 -13.92
N SER A 30 9.23 -27.01 -12.67
CA SER A 30 8.33 -27.42 -11.58
C SER A 30 7.48 -26.28 -11.02
N GLN A 31 7.40 -25.14 -11.70
CA GLN A 31 6.58 -24.01 -11.26
C GLN A 31 5.11 -24.29 -11.54
N ASP A 32 4.32 -24.49 -10.48
CA ASP A 32 2.88 -24.36 -10.53
C ASP A 32 2.49 -22.91 -10.25
N ILE A 33 1.92 -22.24 -11.26
CA ILE A 33 1.42 -20.87 -11.15
C ILE A 33 -0.08 -20.95 -10.88
N ARG A 34 -0.51 -20.47 -9.71
CA ARG A 34 -1.93 -20.27 -9.39
C ARG A 34 -2.28 -18.78 -9.33
N PRO A 35 -3.56 -18.41 -9.51
CA PRO A 35 -4.03 -17.06 -9.24
C PRO A 35 -3.69 -16.63 -7.81
N MET A 36 -3.27 -15.38 -7.65
CA MET A 36 -3.06 -14.77 -6.34
C MET A 36 -4.38 -14.24 -5.80
N ARG A 37 -4.70 -14.58 -4.57
CA ARG A 37 -5.90 -14.12 -3.85
C ARG A 37 -5.52 -12.89 -3.03
N ILE A 38 -6.04 -11.73 -3.42
CA ILE A 38 -5.77 -10.44 -2.77
C ILE A 38 -7.06 -9.90 -2.16
N ALA A 39 -7.08 -9.71 -0.85
CA ALA A 39 -8.16 -8.99 -0.18
C ALA A 39 -7.88 -7.48 -0.20
N ILE A 40 -8.92 -6.65 -0.28
CA ILE A 40 -8.84 -5.20 -0.14
C ILE A 40 -9.86 -4.74 0.89
N LEU A 41 -9.39 -4.35 2.07
CA LEU A 41 -10.19 -3.66 3.07
C LEU A 41 -10.28 -2.17 2.71
N ASN A 42 -11.37 -1.82 2.02
CA ASN A 42 -11.58 -0.48 1.49
C ASN A 42 -12.30 0.41 2.51
N LEU A 43 -11.54 1.26 3.18
CA LEU A 43 -12.00 2.23 4.19
C LEU A 43 -12.23 3.63 3.61
N MET A 44 -11.98 3.81 2.30
CA MET A 44 -12.16 5.10 1.65
C MET A 44 -13.66 5.44 1.48
N PRO A 45 -14.03 6.73 1.54
CA PRO A 45 -15.42 7.15 1.37
C PRO A 45 -15.89 6.96 -0.09
N THR A 46 -15.01 7.20 -1.06
CA THR A 46 -15.27 7.00 -2.49
C THR A 46 -14.80 5.62 -2.92
N LYS A 47 -15.58 4.59 -2.59
CA LYS A 47 -15.20 3.18 -2.79
C LYS A 47 -14.91 2.83 -4.24
N GLU A 48 -15.82 3.12 -5.17
CA GLU A 48 -15.66 2.84 -6.61
C GLU A 48 -14.41 3.50 -7.22
N ALA A 49 -14.11 4.74 -6.81
CA ALA A 49 -12.90 5.43 -7.28
C ALA A 49 -11.62 4.75 -6.77
N THR A 50 -11.63 4.34 -5.50
CA THR A 50 -10.50 3.64 -4.85
C THR A 50 -10.31 2.25 -5.44
N GLU A 51 -11.39 1.52 -5.69
CA GLU A 51 -11.38 0.23 -6.40
C GLU A 51 -10.72 0.39 -7.77
N THR A 52 -11.16 1.39 -8.55
CA THR A 52 -10.62 1.65 -9.88
C THR A 52 -9.11 1.96 -9.84
N GLN A 53 -8.67 2.76 -8.85
CA GLN A 53 -7.26 3.10 -8.66
C GLN A 53 -6.41 1.89 -8.33
N LEU A 54 -6.82 1.10 -7.33
CA LEU A 54 -6.09 -0.10 -6.90
C LEU A 54 -6.11 -1.19 -7.97
N LEU A 55 -7.26 -1.47 -8.58
CA LEU A 55 -7.37 -2.49 -9.63
C LEU A 55 -6.53 -2.12 -10.87
N ARG A 56 -6.33 -0.83 -11.16
CA ARG A 56 -5.44 -0.40 -12.26
C ARG A 56 -3.98 -0.76 -12.01
N VAL A 57 -3.47 -0.51 -10.80
CA VAL A 57 -2.08 -0.86 -10.46
C VAL A 57 -1.90 -2.36 -10.25
N LEU A 58 -2.88 -3.04 -9.63
CA LEU A 58 -2.88 -4.49 -9.47
C LEU A 58 -3.03 -5.25 -10.80
N GLY A 59 -3.70 -4.65 -11.79
CA GLY A 59 -3.81 -5.22 -13.14
C GLY A 59 -2.57 -5.00 -14.01
N SER A 60 -1.55 -4.27 -13.52
CA SER A 60 -0.32 -3.96 -14.26
C SER A 60 0.77 -5.02 -14.09
N THR A 61 0.38 -6.29 -14.02
CA THR A 61 1.26 -7.46 -13.87
C THR A 61 0.79 -8.60 -14.79
N PRO A 62 1.70 -9.47 -15.29
CA PRO A 62 1.30 -10.67 -16.03
C PRO A 62 0.69 -11.77 -15.13
N LEU A 63 0.72 -11.61 -13.81
CA LEU A 63 0.15 -12.58 -12.87
C LEU A 63 -1.37 -12.44 -12.79
N GLN A 64 -2.09 -13.56 -12.69
CA GLN A 64 -3.54 -13.52 -12.44
C GLN A 64 -3.80 -13.14 -10.98
N VAL A 65 -4.64 -12.14 -10.77
CA VAL A 65 -5.03 -11.63 -9.45
C VAL A 65 -6.54 -11.77 -9.28
N GLU A 66 -6.96 -12.51 -8.26
CA GLU A 66 -8.33 -12.63 -7.79
C GLU A 66 -8.53 -11.69 -6.60
N VAL A 67 -9.47 -10.75 -6.72
CA VAL A 67 -9.69 -9.72 -5.70
C VAL A 67 -10.96 -10.01 -4.91
N THR A 68 -10.85 -9.90 -3.59
CA THR A 68 -11.99 -9.91 -2.66
C THR A 68 -12.08 -8.55 -1.97
N LEU A 69 -13.20 -7.85 -2.13
CA LEU A 69 -13.41 -6.54 -1.50
C LEU A 69 -14.03 -6.73 -0.12
N LEU A 70 -13.37 -6.18 0.90
CA LEU A 70 -13.81 -6.21 2.29
C LEU A 70 -14.31 -4.83 2.73
N HIS A 71 -15.36 -4.80 3.54
CA HIS A 71 -15.80 -3.60 4.26
C HIS A 71 -16.01 -3.91 5.73
N MET A 72 -15.96 -2.86 6.55
CA MET A 72 -16.29 -2.96 7.98
C MET A 72 -17.79 -3.23 8.14
N ALA A 73 -18.13 -4.28 8.87
CA ALA A 73 -19.51 -4.61 9.21
C ALA A 73 -20.09 -3.63 10.23
N SER A 74 -19.26 -3.08 11.11
CA SER A 74 -19.67 -2.12 12.14
C SER A 74 -19.85 -0.68 11.64
N HIS A 75 -19.46 -0.38 10.39
CA HIS A 75 -19.44 0.99 9.86
C HIS A 75 -20.41 1.19 8.68
N ALA A 76 -21.25 2.22 8.78
CA ALA A 76 -22.16 2.62 7.70
C ALA A 76 -21.46 3.54 6.69
N SER A 77 -21.21 3.03 5.47
CA SER A 77 -20.70 3.87 4.38
C SER A 77 -21.74 4.93 3.98
N ARG A 78 -21.35 6.21 4.02
CA ARG A 78 -22.25 7.34 3.69
C ARG A 78 -22.27 7.72 2.22
N ASN A 79 -21.19 7.43 1.50
CA ASN A 79 -20.94 7.92 0.14
C ASN A 79 -20.99 6.82 -0.92
N THR A 80 -21.34 5.59 -0.54
CA THR A 80 -21.46 4.44 -1.45
C THR A 80 -22.91 3.97 -1.48
N PRO A 81 -23.49 3.70 -2.66
CA PRO A 81 -24.79 3.05 -2.75
C PRO A 81 -24.81 1.73 -1.97
N PRO A 82 -25.81 1.46 -1.12
CA PRO A 82 -25.92 0.18 -0.41
C PRO A 82 -25.89 -1.03 -1.34
N GLU A 83 -26.53 -0.90 -2.51
CA GLU A 83 -26.58 -1.93 -3.56
C GLU A 83 -25.18 -2.36 -4.03
N HIS A 84 -24.23 -1.42 -4.15
CA HIS A 84 -22.84 -1.71 -4.52
C HIS A 84 -22.11 -2.52 -3.46
N LEU A 85 -22.37 -2.21 -2.17
CA LEU A 85 -21.81 -2.97 -1.06
C LEU A 85 -22.38 -4.38 -1.01
N GLU A 86 -23.71 -4.51 -1.12
CA GLU A 86 -24.39 -5.80 -1.07
C GLU A 86 -23.98 -6.73 -2.22
N GLU A 87 -23.69 -6.19 -3.41
CA GLU A 87 -23.33 -7.00 -4.58
C GLU A 87 -21.84 -7.41 -4.60
N PHE A 88 -20.93 -6.51 -4.20
CA PHE A 88 -19.50 -6.69 -4.45
C PHE A 88 -18.62 -6.83 -3.21
N TYR A 89 -19.13 -6.50 -2.02
CA TYR A 89 -18.35 -6.54 -0.79
C TYR A 89 -18.75 -7.71 0.10
N THR A 90 -17.78 -8.18 0.88
CA THR A 90 -17.98 -9.16 1.94
C THR A 90 -17.41 -8.62 3.25
N THR A 91 -17.86 -9.19 4.36
CA THR A 91 -17.46 -8.82 5.72
C THR A 91 -16.32 -9.71 6.22
N PHE A 92 -15.67 -9.30 7.30
CA PHE A 92 -14.64 -10.12 7.95
C PHE A 92 -15.13 -11.51 8.33
N GLU A 93 -16.35 -11.62 8.88
CA GLU A 93 -16.91 -12.91 9.35
C GLU A 93 -16.97 -13.97 8.23
N GLU A 94 -17.25 -13.54 7.00
CA GLU A 94 -17.36 -14.43 5.83
C GLU A 94 -16.01 -14.92 5.30
N VAL A 95 -14.93 -14.20 5.62
CA VAL A 95 -13.56 -14.52 5.18
C VAL A 95 -12.63 -14.97 6.30
N ALA A 96 -13.11 -15.01 7.54
CA ALA A 96 -12.30 -15.30 8.73
C ALA A 96 -11.54 -16.64 8.65
N ASP A 97 -12.17 -17.68 8.09
CA ASP A 97 -11.56 -19.00 7.92
C ASP A 97 -10.76 -19.16 6.61
N GLN A 98 -10.63 -18.09 5.82
CA GLN A 98 -9.95 -18.11 4.52
C GLN A 98 -8.52 -17.58 4.63
N TYR A 99 -7.68 -17.99 3.68
CA TYR A 99 -6.31 -17.51 3.55
C TYR A 99 -6.14 -16.67 2.28
N PHE A 100 -5.33 -15.62 2.37
CA PHE A 100 -5.02 -14.73 1.26
C PHE A 100 -3.51 -14.61 1.07
N ASP A 101 -3.12 -14.40 -0.18
CA ASP A 101 -1.71 -14.18 -0.51
C ASP A 101 -1.32 -12.73 -0.19
N GLY A 102 -2.26 -11.80 -0.29
CA GLY A 102 -2.06 -10.44 0.17
C GLY A 102 -3.34 -9.75 0.63
N LEU A 103 -3.17 -8.72 1.45
CA LEU A 103 -4.23 -7.83 1.92
C LEU A 103 -3.79 -6.38 1.68
N ILE A 104 -4.70 -5.55 1.18
CA ILE A 104 -4.53 -4.10 1.14
C ILE A 104 -5.49 -3.46 2.13
N VAL A 105 -4.98 -2.68 3.08
CA VAL A 105 -5.76 -1.83 3.98
C VAL A 105 -5.62 -0.39 3.50
N THR A 106 -6.71 0.22 3.03
CA THR A 106 -6.65 1.58 2.47
C THR A 106 -6.57 2.66 3.54
N GLY A 107 -6.39 3.90 3.10
CA GLY A 107 -6.61 5.08 3.95
C GLY A 107 -8.08 5.25 4.34
N ALA A 108 -8.32 6.16 5.29
CA ALA A 108 -9.64 6.53 5.77
C ALA A 108 -9.66 8.01 6.20
N PRO A 109 -10.78 8.74 6.05
CA PRO A 109 -10.87 10.19 6.30
C PRO A 109 -11.12 10.51 7.79
N ILE A 110 -10.38 9.86 8.68
CA ILE A 110 -10.60 9.88 10.14
C ILE A 110 -9.31 10.11 10.94
N GLU A 111 -8.23 10.48 10.28
CA GLU A 111 -6.88 10.56 10.84
C GLU A 111 -6.72 11.52 12.03
N ARG A 112 -7.63 12.47 12.23
CA ARG A 112 -7.62 13.40 13.37
C ARG A 112 -8.19 12.80 14.66
N LEU A 113 -8.94 11.70 14.58
CA LEU A 113 -9.39 10.97 15.77
C LEU A 113 -8.22 10.19 16.37
N GLN A 114 -8.21 9.98 17.69
CA GLN A 114 -7.34 8.94 18.26
C GLN A 114 -7.81 7.58 17.74
N PHE A 115 -6.91 6.60 17.67
CA PHE A 115 -7.26 5.29 17.10
C PHE A 115 -8.43 4.64 17.84
N GLU A 116 -8.41 4.71 19.17
CA GLU A 116 -9.44 4.15 20.06
C GLU A 116 -10.78 4.87 19.98
N ASP A 117 -10.80 6.10 19.45
CA ASP A 117 -12.03 6.88 19.24
C ASP A 117 -12.70 6.57 17.89
N VAL A 118 -12.08 5.73 17.04
CA VAL A 118 -12.64 5.29 15.77
C VAL A 118 -13.72 4.23 16.03
N ASP A 119 -14.89 4.43 15.44
CA ASP A 119 -16.08 3.60 15.67
C ASP A 119 -15.88 2.12 15.34
N TYR A 120 -15.12 1.82 14.28
CA TYR A 120 -14.77 0.45 13.87
C TYR A 120 -13.39 -0.02 14.38
N TRP A 121 -12.76 0.68 15.32
CA TRP A 121 -11.42 0.28 15.82
C TRP A 121 -11.36 -1.16 16.35
N PRO A 122 -12.31 -1.65 17.18
CA PRO A 122 -12.24 -3.04 17.66
C PRO A 122 -12.35 -4.09 16.55
N GLU A 123 -13.11 -3.79 15.49
CA GLU A 123 -13.18 -4.65 14.28
C GLU A 123 -11.85 -4.59 13.52
N MET A 124 -11.27 -3.40 13.38
CA MET A 124 -9.97 -3.20 12.76
C MET A 124 -8.87 -3.99 13.47
N GLU A 125 -8.79 -3.93 14.81
CA GLU A 125 -7.83 -4.72 15.60
C GLU A 125 -7.96 -6.21 15.32
N THR A 126 -9.20 -6.71 15.23
CA THR A 126 -9.50 -8.11 14.91
C THR A 126 -8.98 -8.51 13.53
N ILE A 127 -9.22 -7.67 12.51
CA ILE A 127 -8.75 -7.93 11.14
C ILE A 127 -7.22 -7.84 11.05
N LEU A 128 -6.61 -6.85 11.71
CA LEU A 128 -5.15 -6.70 11.73
C LEU A 128 -4.47 -7.90 12.42
N ASP A 129 -5.02 -8.38 13.54
CA ASP A 129 -4.55 -9.59 14.21
C ASP A 129 -4.70 -10.84 13.34
N TRP A 130 -5.86 -11.01 12.72
CA TRP A 130 -6.12 -12.11 11.77
C TRP A 130 -5.14 -12.11 10.61
N SER A 131 -4.78 -10.93 10.10
CA SER A 131 -3.90 -10.79 8.94
C SER A 131 -2.50 -11.37 9.17
N ARG A 132 -2.01 -11.42 10.42
CA ARG A 132 -0.69 -12.00 10.73
C ARG A 132 -0.61 -13.50 10.45
N ASP A 133 -1.73 -14.21 10.53
CA ASP A 133 -1.77 -15.67 10.40
C ASP A 133 -2.44 -16.14 9.11
N HIS A 134 -3.34 -15.33 8.55
CA HIS A 134 -4.16 -15.71 7.39
C HIS A 134 -3.77 -15.00 6.09
N VAL A 135 -2.90 -14.00 6.19
CA VAL A 135 -2.39 -13.26 5.04
C VAL A 135 -0.87 -13.35 5.01
N TYR A 136 -0.30 -13.64 3.84
CA TYR A 136 1.16 -13.69 3.72
C TYR A 136 1.80 -12.30 3.84
N SER A 137 1.34 -11.34 3.03
CA SER A 137 1.81 -9.95 3.06
C SER A 137 0.66 -8.95 3.09
N THR A 138 0.68 -8.00 4.03
CA THR A 138 -0.31 -6.94 4.16
C THR A 138 0.30 -5.59 3.82
N MET A 139 -0.27 -4.90 2.83
CA MET A 139 0.06 -3.52 2.47
C MET A 139 -0.95 -2.56 3.08
N HIS A 140 -0.46 -1.60 3.85
CA HIS A 140 -1.25 -0.58 4.49
C HIS A 140 -0.99 0.78 3.85
N ILE A 141 -2.04 1.55 3.57
CA ILE A 141 -1.95 2.82 2.82
C ILE A 141 -2.48 3.97 3.67
N CYS A 142 -1.76 5.10 3.68
CA CYS A 142 -2.11 6.36 4.37
C CYS A 142 -2.50 6.11 5.83
N TRP A 143 -3.73 6.43 6.25
CA TRP A 143 -4.20 6.16 7.60
C TRP A 143 -4.15 4.67 7.97
N GLY A 144 -4.40 3.76 7.03
CA GLY A 144 -4.23 2.33 7.24
C GLY A 144 -2.79 1.97 7.64
N ALA A 145 -1.79 2.68 7.08
CA ALA A 145 -0.39 2.51 7.45
C ALA A 145 -0.13 2.94 8.90
N GLN A 146 -0.70 4.07 9.32
CA GLN A 146 -0.61 4.55 10.69
C GLN A 146 -1.31 3.57 11.66
N ALA A 147 -2.49 3.07 11.30
CA ALA A 147 -3.23 2.09 12.08
C ALA A 147 -2.45 0.77 12.26
N GLY A 148 -1.87 0.24 11.18
CA GLY A 148 -1.06 -0.97 11.23
C GLY A 148 0.22 -0.80 12.06
N LEU A 149 0.93 0.33 11.88
CA LEU A 149 2.12 0.67 12.67
C LEU A 149 1.80 0.82 14.16
N TYR A 150 0.67 1.47 14.48
CA TYR A 150 0.22 1.63 15.85
C TYR A 150 -0.16 0.30 16.50
N HIS A 151 -1.03 -0.48 15.86
CA HIS A 151 -1.55 -1.73 16.41
C HIS A 151 -0.45 -2.80 16.59
N HIS A 152 0.45 -2.92 15.62
CA HIS A 152 1.47 -3.98 15.65
C HIS A 152 2.75 -3.58 16.41
N TYR A 153 3.10 -2.30 16.42
CA TYR A 153 4.40 -1.84 16.90
C TYR A 153 4.34 -0.67 17.89
N GLY A 154 3.14 -0.18 18.21
CA GLY A 154 2.96 0.93 19.15
C GLY A 154 3.47 2.27 18.63
N VAL A 155 3.68 2.43 17.32
CA VAL A 155 4.14 3.69 16.72
C VAL A 155 2.98 4.69 16.71
N PRO A 156 3.08 5.82 17.44
CA PRO A 156 2.01 6.80 17.49
C PRO A 156 1.95 7.63 16.20
N LYS A 157 0.83 8.35 16.01
CA LYS A 157 0.69 9.38 14.98
C LYS A 157 0.65 10.78 15.61
N TYR A 158 1.08 11.77 14.84
CA TYR A 158 1.18 13.16 15.25
C TYR A 158 0.39 14.05 14.30
N GLU A 159 -0.35 15.03 14.82
CA GLU A 159 -1.02 16.02 14.00
C GLU A 159 -0.01 17.00 13.40
N LEU A 160 -0.12 17.22 12.09
CA LEU A 160 0.69 18.19 11.37
C LEU A 160 0.16 19.61 11.59
N PRO A 161 1.03 20.63 11.62
CA PRO A 161 0.60 22.03 11.73
C PRO A 161 -0.37 22.44 10.60
N GLU A 162 -0.17 21.89 9.41
CA GLU A 162 -0.99 22.11 8.22
C GLU A 162 -1.18 20.79 7.46
N LYS A 163 -2.22 20.70 6.61
CA LYS A 163 -2.44 19.51 5.77
C LYS A 163 -1.26 19.35 4.81
N LEU A 164 -0.62 18.17 4.82
CA LEU A 164 0.31 17.79 3.78
C LEU A 164 -0.49 17.34 2.56
N SER A 165 -0.61 18.22 1.56
CA SER A 165 -1.37 18.00 0.33
C SER A 165 -0.53 18.42 -0.87
N GLY A 166 -0.25 17.48 -1.78
CA GLY A 166 0.62 17.77 -2.93
C GLY A 166 1.40 16.56 -3.42
N ILE A 167 2.39 16.82 -4.29
CA ILE A 167 3.31 15.83 -4.83
C ILE A 167 4.70 16.10 -4.26
N PHE A 168 5.25 15.15 -3.50
CA PHE A 168 6.50 15.37 -2.76
C PHE A 168 7.60 14.45 -3.24
N GLU A 169 8.83 14.94 -3.24
CA GLU A 169 10.03 14.17 -3.53
C GLU A 169 10.45 13.33 -2.31
N HIS A 170 10.94 12.13 -2.56
CA HIS A 170 11.44 11.21 -1.56
C HIS A 170 12.73 10.54 -2.05
N ARG A 171 13.63 10.20 -1.13
CA ARG A 171 14.86 9.46 -1.36
C ARG A 171 14.74 8.01 -0.91
N VAL A 172 15.31 7.12 -1.70
CA VAL A 172 15.43 5.71 -1.36
C VAL A 172 16.60 5.50 -0.38
N LEU A 173 16.34 4.89 0.76
CA LEU A 173 17.36 4.57 1.77
C LEU A 173 17.93 3.17 1.60
N GLN A 174 17.09 2.22 1.14
CA GLN A 174 17.46 0.81 1.01
C GLN A 174 17.20 0.30 -0.43
N PRO A 175 18.06 0.64 -1.41
CA PRO A 175 17.83 0.33 -2.83
C PRO A 175 17.80 -1.17 -3.15
N HIS A 176 18.35 -2.02 -2.28
CA HIS A 176 18.35 -3.47 -2.44
C HIS A 176 17.05 -4.15 -1.97
N SER A 177 16.13 -3.42 -1.34
CA SER A 177 14.83 -3.97 -0.95
C SER A 177 14.06 -4.45 -2.18
N ALA A 178 13.44 -5.63 -2.10
CA ALA A 178 12.69 -6.20 -3.21
C ALA A 178 11.48 -5.33 -3.62
N LEU A 179 10.94 -4.51 -2.70
CA LEU A 179 9.90 -3.52 -2.97
C LEU A 179 10.37 -2.37 -3.87
N LEU A 180 11.67 -2.07 -3.84
CA LEU A 180 12.27 -0.90 -4.47
C LEU A 180 13.01 -1.21 -5.77
N ARG A 181 13.00 -2.48 -6.19
CA ARG A 181 13.68 -2.91 -7.42
C ARG A 181 13.25 -2.07 -8.63
N GLY A 182 14.26 -1.53 -9.32
CA GLY A 182 14.11 -0.78 -10.56
C GLY A 182 13.60 0.64 -10.39
N LEU A 183 13.40 1.11 -9.15
CA LEU A 183 13.10 2.51 -8.88
C LEU A 183 14.37 3.35 -8.89
N ASP A 184 14.21 4.62 -9.23
CA ASP A 184 15.26 5.63 -9.14
C ASP A 184 15.61 5.94 -7.67
N ASP A 185 16.79 6.51 -7.43
CA ASP A 185 17.25 6.94 -6.10
C ASP A 185 16.32 7.99 -5.47
N THR A 186 15.62 8.75 -6.31
CA THR A 186 14.63 9.76 -5.92
C THR A 186 13.33 9.56 -6.70
N LEU A 187 12.20 9.73 -6.02
CA LEU A 187 10.87 9.52 -6.60
C LEU A 187 9.87 10.54 -6.05
N THR A 188 8.80 10.80 -6.80
CA THR A 188 7.72 11.71 -6.35
C THR A 188 6.44 10.95 -6.08
N VAL A 189 5.75 11.26 -4.98
CA VAL A 189 4.50 10.58 -4.58
C VAL A 189 3.48 11.59 -4.05
N PRO A 190 2.18 11.42 -4.37
CA PRO A 190 1.13 12.22 -3.76
C PRO A 190 1.04 11.98 -2.26
N GLN A 191 0.83 13.04 -1.49
CA GLN A 191 0.49 13.02 -0.08
C GLN A 191 -0.82 13.80 0.12
N SER A 192 -1.71 13.31 0.97
CA SER A 192 -2.94 14.00 1.38
C SER A 192 -3.34 13.56 2.78
N ARG A 193 -2.78 14.22 3.80
CA ARG A 193 -2.94 13.83 5.21
C ARG A 193 -2.73 15.00 6.18
N HIS A 194 -3.37 14.91 7.34
CA HIS A 194 -3.26 15.81 8.49
C HIS A 194 -2.44 15.22 9.62
N THR A 195 -2.12 13.93 9.59
CA THR A 195 -1.24 13.30 10.58
C THR A 195 -0.05 12.63 9.92
N ASP A 196 0.99 12.39 10.71
CA ASP A 196 2.20 11.68 10.30
C ASP A 196 2.70 10.71 11.38
N VAL A 197 3.63 9.85 10.97
CA VAL A 197 4.50 9.06 11.85
C VAL A 197 5.93 9.57 11.71
N HIS A 198 6.74 9.46 12.76
CA HIS A 198 8.15 9.82 12.67
C HIS A 198 9.01 8.59 12.39
N ALA A 199 10.07 8.79 11.58
CA ALA A 199 11.04 7.73 11.30
C ALA A 199 11.68 7.19 12.58
N GLU A 200 12.01 8.07 13.53
CA GLU A 200 12.63 7.72 14.81
C GLU A 200 11.76 6.74 15.63
N ASP A 201 10.44 6.93 15.64
CA ASP A 201 9.52 6.04 16.36
C ASP A 201 9.43 4.67 15.69
N ILE A 202 9.46 4.61 14.35
CA ILE A 202 9.50 3.35 13.59
C ILE A 202 10.82 2.61 13.84
N GLU A 203 11.95 3.31 13.72
CA GLU A 203 13.28 2.74 13.93
C GLU A 203 13.48 2.24 15.37
N ALA A 204 12.91 2.94 16.36
CA ALA A 204 12.94 2.54 17.76
C ALA A 204 12.26 1.19 18.04
N THR A 205 11.38 0.72 17.16
CA THR A 205 10.77 -0.61 17.27
C THR A 205 11.79 -1.74 17.07
N GLY A 206 12.84 -1.50 16.27
CA GLY A 206 13.79 -2.51 15.81
C GLY A 206 13.17 -3.63 14.94
N ALA A 207 11.89 -3.51 14.58
CA ALA A 207 11.12 -4.53 13.87
C ALA A 207 10.70 -4.11 12.45
N VAL A 208 10.75 -2.80 12.15
CA VAL A 208 10.33 -2.22 10.88
C VAL A 208 11.44 -1.33 10.34
N ASP A 209 11.82 -1.56 9.08
CA ASP A 209 12.82 -0.76 8.36
C ASP A 209 12.15 0.39 7.61
N VAL A 210 12.67 1.60 7.76
CA VAL A 210 12.31 2.74 6.91
C VAL A 210 13.06 2.62 5.58
N LEU A 211 12.32 2.51 4.48
CA LEU A 211 12.87 2.24 3.15
C LEU A 211 12.97 3.50 2.28
N VAL A 212 12.01 4.42 2.42
CA VAL A 212 11.92 5.65 1.63
C VAL A 212 11.41 6.80 2.49
N VAL A 213 12.06 7.96 2.41
CA VAL A 213 11.75 9.16 3.22
C VAL A 213 11.84 10.43 2.35
N GLY A 214 11.00 11.42 2.62
CA GLY A 214 11.07 12.75 2.03
C GLY A 214 11.39 13.80 3.09
N ASP A 215 12.15 14.83 2.74
CA ASP A 215 12.50 15.89 3.70
C ASP A 215 11.28 16.71 4.13
N ASP A 216 10.37 16.98 3.18
CA ASP A 216 9.14 17.74 3.43
C ASP A 216 7.92 16.85 3.73
N ALA A 217 8.03 15.54 3.48
CA ALA A 217 6.91 14.60 3.51
C ALA A 217 7.07 13.41 4.47
N GLY A 218 8.16 13.37 5.24
CA GLY A 218 8.40 12.34 6.23
C GLY A 218 8.59 10.94 5.63
N VAL A 219 8.27 9.92 6.42
CA VAL A 219 8.35 8.51 5.98
C VAL A 219 7.34 8.28 4.87
N LEU A 220 7.76 7.71 3.73
CA LEU A 220 6.85 7.28 2.66
C LEU A 220 6.61 5.77 2.69
N LEU A 221 7.68 4.99 2.80
CA LEU A 221 7.63 3.53 2.75
C LEU A 221 8.44 2.96 3.91
N ALA A 222 7.81 2.09 4.67
CA ALA A 222 8.44 1.24 5.67
C ALA A 222 7.93 -0.20 5.53
N ALA A 223 8.72 -1.19 5.94
CA ALA A 223 8.30 -2.58 5.91
C ALA A 223 9.04 -3.43 6.95
N THR A 224 8.46 -4.56 7.33
CA THR A 224 9.19 -5.58 8.09
C THR A 224 10.29 -6.20 7.22
N PRO A 225 11.40 -6.69 7.81
CA PRO A 225 12.49 -7.32 7.04
C PRO A 225 12.04 -8.51 6.18
N ASP A 226 10.99 -9.22 6.60
CA ASP A 226 10.38 -10.35 5.88
C ASP A 226 9.32 -9.93 4.84
N LEU A 227 9.06 -8.62 4.70
CA LEU A 227 8.08 -8.02 3.79
C LEU A 227 6.64 -8.51 3.99
N ARG A 228 6.33 -9.08 5.15
CA ARG A 228 4.97 -9.49 5.52
C ARG A 228 4.08 -8.32 5.90
N GLN A 229 4.66 -7.19 6.31
CA GLN A 229 3.91 -5.96 6.53
C GLN A 229 4.61 -4.80 5.82
N VAL A 230 3.85 -4.09 5.01
CA VAL A 230 4.30 -2.96 4.19
C VAL A 230 3.43 -1.75 4.52
N PHE A 231 4.06 -0.59 4.73
CA PHE A 231 3.42 0.63 5.19
C PHE A 231 3.75 1.76 4.22
N ILE A 232 2.75 2.25 3.50
CA ILE A 232 2.87 3.38 2.56
C ILE A 232 2.05 4.54 3.11
N THR A 233 2.68 5.63 3.53
CA THR A 233 1.96 6.78 4.11
C THR A 233 1.35 7.72 3.05
N GLY A 234 1.87 7.66 1.82
CA GLY A 234 1.39 8.43 0.68
C GLY A 234 0.36 7.68 -0.17
N HIS A 235 0.06 8.24 -1.34
CA HIS A 235 -0.97 7.77 -2.25
C HIS A 235 -0.46 7.51 -3.67
N PRO A 236 0.43 6.52 -3.88
CA PRO A 236 0.95 6.17 -5.19
C PRO A 236 -0.13 5.68 -6.19
N GLU A 237 -1.29 5.25 -5.70
CA GLU A 237 -2.44 4.79 -6.47
C GLU A 237 -3.28 5.91 -7.10
N TYR A 238 -3.09 7.17 -6.65
CA TYR A 238 -3.96 8.27 -7.07
C TYR A 238 -3.95 8.52 -8.58
N ASP A 239 -5.15 8.79 -9.08
CA ASP A 239 -5.36 9.34 -10.41
C ASP A 239 -4.87 10.78 -10.53
N ARG A 240 -4.69 11.23 -11.79
CA ARG A 240 -4.24 12.59 -12.10
C ARG A 240 -5.05 13.64 -11.38
N ASP A 241 -6.38 13.47 -11.29
CA ASP A 241 -7.34 14.47 -10.84
C ASP A 241 -7.79 14.29 -9.38
N THR A 242 -7.23 13.33 -8.63
CA THR A 242 -7.68 13.08 -7.25
C THR A 242 -7.48 14.29 -6.34
N LEU A 243 -6.28 14.86 -6.31
CA LEU A 243 -5.98 16.05 -5.51
C LEU A 243 -6.77 17.29 -5.99
N ASP A 244 -7.04 17.41 -7.29
CA ASP A 244 -7.89 18.46 -7.85
C ASP A 244 -9.34 18.35 -7.35
N ARG A 245 -9.90 17.14 -7.32
CA ARG A 245 -11.25 16.90 -6.80
C ARG A 245 -11.33 17.21 -5.30
N GLU A 246 -10.31 16.84 -4.52
CA GLU A 246 -10.24 17.19 -3.09
C GLU A 246 -10.17 18.70 -2.89
N TYR A 247 -9.26 19.38 -3.59
CA TYR A 247 -9.10 20.84 -3.50
C TYR A 247 -10.40 21.58 -3.85
N LYS A 248 -11.07 21.19 -4.93
CA LYS A 248 -12.36 21.79 -5.35
C LYS A 248 -13.46 21.52 -4.34
N ARG A 249 -13.62 20.28 -3.88
CA ARG A 249 -14.59 19.91 -2.85
C ARG A 249 -14.41 20.74 -1.59
N ASP A 250 -13.19 20.83 -1.09
CA ASP A 250 -12.88 21.54 0.16
C ASP A 250 -13.06 23.06 0.00
N THR A 251 -12.77 23.60 -1.19
CA THR A 251 -13.06 25.00 -1.55
C THR A 251 -14.58 25.27 -1.57
N GLU A 252 -15.35 24.41 -2.22
CA GLU A 252 -16.82 24.50 -2.30
C GLU A 252 -17.48 24.37 -0.91
N ALA A 253 -16.87 23.59 -0.02
CA ALA A 253 -17.28 23.46 1.37
C ALA A 253 -16.87 24.66 2.26
N GLY A 254 -16.17 25.65 1.72
CA GLY A 254 -15.75 26.86 2.44
C GLY A 254 -14.59 26.64 3.41
N MET A 255 -13.82 25.55 3.25
CA MET A 255 -12.71 25.20 4.14
C MET A 255 -11.41 25.99 3.85
N ASN A 256 -11.38 26.76 2.75
CA ASN A 256 -10.21 27.52 2.28
C ASN A 256 -8.91 26.67 2.26
N PRO A 257 -8.91 25.51 1.57
CA PRO A 257 -7.73 24.66 1.48
C PRO A 257 -6.57 25.38 0.78
N GLN A 258 -5.34 25.05 1.16
CA GLN A 258 -4.16 25.43 0.38
C GLN A 258 -4.15 24.68 -0.95
N LEU A 259 -3.53 25.28 -1.98
CA LEU A 259 -3.27 24.57 -3.23
C LEU A 259 -2.38 23.35 -2.96
N PRO A 260 -2.66 22.19 -3.57
CA PRO A 260 -1.78 21.04 -3.47
C PRO A 260 -0.39 21.39 -4.00
N ALA A 261 0.64 21.22 -3.17
CA ALA A 261 2.01 21.58 -3.50
C ALA A 261 2.51 20.78 -4.71
N HIS A 262 3.26 21.44 -5.60
CA HIS A 262 3.93 20.82 -6.77
C HIS A 262 3.01 20.02 -7.71
N TYR A 263 1.70 20.28 -7.69
CA TYR A 263 0.71 19.52 -8.44
C TYR A 263 0.28 20.23 -9.73
N TYR A 264 -0.15 21.49 -9.61
CA TYR A 264 -0.56 22.31 -10.74
C TYR A 264 0.65 23.00 -11.39
N PRO A 265 0.74 23.04 -12.74
CA PRO A 265 1.72 23.88 -13.40
C PRO A 265 1.57 25.35 -12.98
N ASN A 266 2.65 25.95 -12.47
CA ASN A 266 2.68 27.34 -12.01
C ASN A 266 1.68 27.66 -10.87
N ASP A 267 1.30 26.66 -10.08
CA ASP A 267 0.31 26.78 -9.00
C ASP A 267 -1.05 27.32 -9.50
N ASP A 268 -1.42 27.00 -10.74
CA ASP A 268 -2.66 27.44 -11.38
C ASP A 268 -3.68 26.29 -11.52
N PRO A 269 -4.77 26.27 -10.73
CA PRO A 269 -5.77 25.20 -10.75
C PRO A 269 -6.61 25.14 -12.04
N SER A 270 -6.46 26.11 -12.96
CA SER A 270 -7.04 26.03 -14.30
C SER A 270 -6.21 25.18 -15.27
N GLN A 271 -4.96 24.88 -14.93
CA GLN A 271 -4.04 24.08 -15.75
C GLN A 271 -4.10 22.60 -15.37
N ALA A 272 -4.00 21.73 -16.37
CA ALA A 272 -4.03 20.29 -16.14
C ALA A 272 -2.79 19.82 -15.32
N PRO A 273 -2.98 19.11 -14.19
CA PRO A 273 -1.88 18.62 -13.36
C PRO A 273 -0.93 17.69 -14.12
N LYS A 274 0.37 17.77 -13.82
CA LYS A 274 1.39 16.86 -14.38
C LYS A 274 1.49 15.61 -13.51
N VAL A 275 1.50 14.44 -14.14
CA VAL A 275 1.67 13.17 -13.42
C VAL A 275 3.13 12.77 -13.41
N THR A 276 3.75 12.82 -12.25
CA THR A 276 5.17 12.48 -12.03
C THR A 276 5.37 11.23 -11.16
N TRP A 277 4.29 10.67 -10.59
CA TRP A 277 4.34 9.55 -9.64
C TRP A 277 3.94 8.18 -10.22
N ARG A 278 3.39 8.14 -11.44
CA ARG A 278 2.79 6.92 -11.99
C ARG A 278 3.78 5.76 -12.13
N SER A 279 5.03 6.03 -12.47
CA SER A 279 6.07 5.00 -12.56
C SER A 279 6.26 4.31 -11.20
N TYR A 280 6.45 5.08 -10.14
CA TYR A 280 6.53 4.56 -8.78
C TYR A 280 5.26 3.77 -8.41
N GLY A 281 4.09 4.35 -8.68
CA GLY A 281 2.81 3.71 -8.41
C GLY A 281 2.65 2.36 -9.10
N VAL A 282 3.00 2.23 -10.37
CA VAL A 282 2.94 0.90 -11.03
C VAL A 282 3.98 -0.06 -10.43
N MET A 283 5.21 0.42 -10.19
CA MET A 283 6.31 -0.44 -9.80
C MET A 283 6.22 -0.96 -8.36
N VAL A 284 5.78 -0.15 -7.40
CA VAL A 284 5.71 -0.59 -5.99
C VAL A 284 4.69 -1.72 -5.81
N TYR A 285 3.51 -1.63 -6.45
CA TYR A 285 2.51 -2.71 -6.40
C TYR A 285 2.96 -3.93 -7.19
N ALA A 286 3.60 -3.75 -8.36
CA ALA A 286 4.14 -4.87 -9.13
C ALA A 286 5.25 -5.61 -8.36
N ASN A 287 6.14 -4.88 -7.68
CA ASN A 287 7.20 -5.43 -6.84
C ASN A 287 6.62 -6.14 -5.63
N TRP A 288 5.60 -5.56 -4.97
CA TRP A 288 4.89 -6.20 -3.87
C TRP A 288 4.27 -7.54 -4.30
N LEU A 289 3.47 -7.55 -5.37
CA LEU A 289 2.84 -8.77 -5.89
C LEU A 289 3.87 -9.82 -6.30
N ASN A 290 4.96 -9.44 -6.96
CA ASN A 290 5.94 -10.40 -7.46
C ASN A 290 6.85 -10.94 -6.36
N HIS A 291 7.37 -10.07 -5.49
CA HIS A 291 8.45 -10.41 -4.57
C HIS A 291 8.01 -10.62 -3.13
N CYS A 292 6.91 -9.99 -2.71
CA CYS A 292 6.39 -10.14 -1.35
C CYS A 292 5.27 -11.19 -1.31
N VAL A 293 4.59 -11.42 -2.43
CA VAL A 293 3.48 -12.38 -2.52
C VAL A 293 3.89 -13.60 -3.35
N TYR A 294 3.96 -13.48 -4.67
CA TYR A 294 4.10 -14.62 -5.58
C TYR A 294 5.33 -15.51 -5.35
N GLN A 295 6.51 -14.93 -5.13
CA GLN A 295 7.76 -15.71 -5.01
C GLN A 295 7.97 -16.37 -3.64
N GLN A 296 7.23 -15.93 -2.63
CA GLN A 296 7.47 -16.27 -1.23
C GLN A 296 6.34 -17.12 -0.61
N VAL A 297 5.13 -17.02 -1.16
CA VAL A 297 3.97 -17.78 -0.70
C VAL A 297 4.10 -19.27 -1.11
N PRO A 298 3.94 -20.22 -0.17
CA PRO A 298 3.83 -21.63 -0.51
C PRO A 298 2.64 -21.91 -1.43
N PHE A 299 2.76 -22.93 -2.29
CA PHE A 299 1.64 -23.31 -3.17
C PHE A 299 0.37 -23.66 -2.37
N GLU A 300 0.53 -24.43 -1.28
CA GLU A 300 -0.53 -24.75 -0.32
C GLU A 300 -0.69 -23.64 0.73
N GLN A 301 -1.82 -22.94 0.69
CA GLN A 301 -2.11 -21.80 1.58
C GLN A 301 -2.24 -22.19 3.07
N THR A 302 -2.53 -23.45 3.39
CA THR A 302 -2.58 -23.96 4.79
C THR A 302 -1.23 -23.93 5.50
N LEU A 303 -0.12 -23.78 4.75
CA LEU A 303 1.24 -23.68 5.28
C LEU A 303 1.64 -22.25 5.66
N LEU A 304 0.72 -21.28 5.56
CA LEU A 304 0.94 -19.89 6.01
C LEU A 304 1.10 -19.79 7.53
N LYS A 305 0.54 -20.74 8.29
CA LYS A 305 0.84 -20.91 9.72
C LYS A 305 2.25 -21.46 9.91
N LYS A 306 3.12 -20.66 10.52
CA LYS A 306 4.33 -21.16 11.18
C LYS A 306 4.21 -20.90 12.68
N ASP A 307 4.71 -21.86 13.45
CA ASP A 307 4.68 -21.92 14.92
C ASP A 307 5.12 -20.62 15.61
#